data_AF-A0A7M7N2I0-F1
#
_entry.id   AF-A0A7M7N2I0-F1
#
_cell.length_a   1.000
_cell.length_b   1.000
_cell.length_c   1.000
_cell.angle_alpha   90.00
_cell.angle_beta   90.00
_cell.angle_gamma   90.00
#
_symmetry.space_group_name_H-M   'P 1'
#
loop_
_entity.id
_entity.type
_entity.pdbx_description
1 polymer ?
#
loop_
_entity_poly.entity_id
_entity_poly.type
_entity_poly.pdbx_seq_one_letter_code
_entity_poly.pdbx_strand_id
1 'polypeptide(L)'
;LERLLTYAEIDVTPSNWKRMVRGAIILGSKLWDDQAVWNVDYCQILRELTVEDLNELERQFLELLQFNINVSASVYAKYYFDLRELADTYEHAFPLESLSTERALKLEIVFI
;
A
#
# COMPACT_ATOMS: atom_id res chain seq x y z
N LEU A 1 3.40 -4.86 -0.70
CA LEU A 1 3.89 -5.57 -1.89
C LEU A 1 5.05 -6.49 -1.55
N GLU A 2 6.13 -6.01 -0.94
CA GLU A 2 7.29 -6.86 -0.58
C GLU A 2 6.91 -8.10 0.23
N ARG A 3 6.00 -7.96 1.20
CA ARG A 3 5.47 -9.09 1.97
C ARG A 3 4.85 -10.18 1.09
N LEU A 4 4.20 -9.81 0.00
CA LEU A 4 3.61 -10.75 -0.94
C LEU A 4 4.71 -11.45 -1.77
N LEU A 5 5.78 -10.76 -2.13
CA LEU A 5 6.95 -11.37 -2.80
C LEU A 5 7.62 -12.39 -1.88
N THR A 6 7.76 -12.07 -0.59
CA THR A 6 8.39 -12.96 0.39
C THR A 6 7.50 -14.14 0.78
N TYR A 7 6.21 -13.93 0.99
CA TYR A 7 5.31 -14.97 1.52
C TYR A 7 4.73 -15.88 0.44
N ALA A 8 4.44 -15.34 -0.74
CA ALA A 8 3.82 -16.09 -1.82
C ALA A 8 4.85 -16.71 -2.79
N GLU A 9 6.15 -16.41 -2.63
CA GLU A 9 7.21 -16.77 -3.58
C GLU A 9 6.86 -16.36 -5.03
N ILE A 10 6.08 -15.28 -5.18
CA ILE A 10 5.66 -14.76 -6.49
C ILE A 10 6.66 -13.70 -6.92
N ASP A 11 7.32 -13.94 -8.05
CA ASP A 11 8.15 -12.94 -8.70
C ASP A 11 7.33 -11.90 -9.47
N VAL A 12 7.79 -10.66 -9.44
CA VAL A 12 7.21 -9.59 -10.28
C VAL A 12 7.67 -9.78 -11.72
N THR A 13 6.72 -10.00 -12.62
CA THR A 13 6.93 -10.14 -14.05
C THR A 13 6.18 -9.05 -14.82
N PRO A 14 6.59 -8.74 -16.07
CA PRO A 14 5.90 -7.76 -16.92
C PRO A 14 4.40 -8.06 -17.14
N SER A 15 3.97 -9.32 -16.97
CA SER A 15 2.57 -9.74 -17.11
C SER A 15 1.75 -9.59 -15.82
N ASN A 16 2.36 -9.65 -14.62
CA ASN A 16 1.63 -9.67 -13.35
C ASN A 16 1.75 -8.37 -12.52
N TRP A 17 2.77 -7.54 -12.76
CA TRP A 17 3.09 -6.38 -11.90
C TRP A 17 1.91 -5.42 -11.74
N LYS A 18 1.16 -5.17 -12.84
CA LYS A 18 0.02 -4.24 -12.83
C LYS A 18 -1.07 -4.73 -11.87
N ARG A 19 -1.34 -6.04 -11.87
CA ARG A 19 -2.35 -6.67 -11.00
C ARG A 19 -1.87 -6.68 -9.54
N MET A 20 -0.59 -6.95 -9.30
CA MET A 20 -0.02 -6.96 -7.95
C MET A 20 -0.02 -5.55 -7.31
N VAL A 21 0.40 -4.54 -8.06
CA VAL A 21 0.41 -3.15 -7.57
C VAL A 21 -1.00 -2.67 -7.30
N ARG A 22 -1.96 -2.95 -8.19
CA ARG A 22 -3.37 -2.60 -7.97
C ARG A 22 -3.93 -3.25 -6.69
N GLY A 23 -3.72 -4.55 -6.51
CA GLY A 23 -4.17 -5.25 -5.30
C GLY A 23 -3.58 -4.66 -4.02
N ALA A 24 -2.29 -4.32 -4.03
CA ALA A 24 -1.63 -3.67 -2.90
C ALA A 24 -2.20 -2.28 -2.58
N ILE A 25 -2.52 -1.47 -3.60
CA ILE A 25 -3.09 -0.13 -3.43
C ILE A 25 -4.51 -0.22 -2.86
N ILE A 26 -5.36 -1.07 -3.43
CA ILE A 26 -6.75 -1.24 -2.97
C ILE A 26 -6.75 -1.67 -1.50
N LEU A 27 -6.00 -2.74 -1.18
CA LEU A 27 -5.91 -3.23 0.18
C LEU A 27 -5.35 -2.18 1.14
N GLY A 28 -4.28 -1.48 0.75
CA GLY A 28 -3.69 -0.41 1.56
C GLY A 28 -4.66 0.75 1.83
N SER A 29 -5.42 1.17 0.82
CA SER A 29 -6.39 2.26 0.98
C SER A 29 -7.55 1.89 1.91
N LYS A 30 -8.04 0.65 1.84
CA LYS A 30 -9.11 0.15 2.74
C LYS A 30 -8.68 -0.02 4.19
N LEU A 31 -7.37 -0.18 4.44
CA LEU A 31 -6.83 -0.33 5.79
C LEU A 31 -6.61 0.99 6.50
N TRP A 32 -6.36 2.04 5.73
CA TRP A 32 -6.07 3.36 6.26
C TRP A 32 -7.32 4.25 6.34
N ASP A 33 -8.30 4.04 5.47
CA ASP A 33 -9.52 4.84 5.47
C ASP A 33 -10.51 4.32 6.51
N ASP A 34 -10.89 5.19 7.46
CA ASP A 34 -11.96 4.92 8.43
C ASP A 34 -13.35 4.87 7.76
N GLN A 35 -13.44 5.27 6.48
CA GLN A 35 -14.65 5.12 5.67
C GLN A 35 -14.68 3.77 4.95
N ALA A 36 -15.85 3.13 4.95
CA ALA A 36 -16.08 1.93 4.15
C ALA A 36 -16.09 2.28 2.65
N VAL A 37 -14.96 2.08 1.97
CA VAL A 37 -14.85 2.22 0.51
C VAL A 37 -15.24 0.90 -0.16
N TRP A 38 -16.20 0.96 -1.09
CA TRP A 38 -16.71 -0.23 -1.76
C TRP A 38 -15.92 -0.52 -3.04
N ASN A 39 -15.81 -1.80 -3.41
CA ASN A 39 -15.11 -2.20 -4.65
C ASN A 39 -15.73 -1.58 -5.93
N VAL A 40 -17.02 -1.21 -5.89
CA VAL A 40 -17.68 -0.48 -6.98
C VAL A 40 -17.12 0.93 -7.20
N ASP A 41 -16.64 1.59 -6.14
CA ASP A 41 -16.06 2.94 -6.23
C ASP A 41 -14.69 2.87 -6.92
N TYR A 42 -13.90 1.84 -6.62
CA TYR A 42 -12.62 1.60 -7.30
C TYR A 42 -12.80 1.29 -8.79
N CYS A 43 -13.92 0.69 -9.23
CA CYS A 43 -14.21 0.46 -10.65
C CYS A 43 -14.37 1.78 -11.43
N GLN A 44 -14.80 2.87 -10.77
CA GLN A 44 -14.93 4.18 -11.41
C GLN A 44 -13.57 4.77 -11.77
N ILE A 45 -12.55 4.48 -10.94
CA ILE A 45 -11.16 4.93 -11.08
C ILE A 45 -10.37 3.95 -11.97
N LEU A 46 -10.53 2.65 -11.72
CA LEU A 46 -9.88 1.53 -12.41
C LEU A 46 -10.84 0.91 -13.42
N ARG A 47 -11.24 1.68 -14.44
CA ARG A 47 -12.25 1.31 -15.45
C ARG A 47 -11.97 0.02 -16.25
N GLU A 48 -10.77 -0.52 -16.15
CA GLU A 48 -10.35 -1.77 -16.78
C GLU A 48 -10.68 -3.02 -15.95
N LEU A 49 -11.15 -2.87 -14.72
CA LEU A 49 -11.43 -3.97 -13.79
C LEU A 49 -12.92 -4.05 -13.49
N THR A 50 -13.45 -5.27 -13.45
CA THR A 50 -14.82 -5.54 -12.98
C THR A 50 -14.86 -5.62 -11.45
N VAL A 51 -16.05 -5.49 -10.86
CA VAL A 51 -16.23 -5.63 -9.41
C VAL A 51 -15.87 -7.05 -8.98
N GLU A 52 -16.19 -8.04 -9.79
CA GLU A 52 -15.86 -9.44 -9.61
C GLU A 52 -14.33 -9.65 -9.59
N ASP A 53 -13.61 -9.04 -10.53
CA ASP A 53 -12.15 -9.08 -10.59
C ASP A 53 -11.49 -8.47 -9.35
N LEU A 54 -12.04 -7.36 -8.86
CA LEU A 54 -11.54 -6.68 -7.66
C LEU A 54 -11.78 -7.51 -6.40
N ASN A 55 -12.98 -8.08 -6.25
CA ASN A 55 -13.32 -8.96 -5.14
C ASN A 55 -12.40 -10.19 -5.10
N GLU A 56 -12.16 -10.80 -6.27
CA GLU A 56 -11.24 -11.93 -6.40
C GLU A 56 -9.82 -11.54 -6.04
N LEU A 57 -9.34 -10.41 -6.58
CA LEU A 57 -8.00 -9.91 -6.33
C LEU A 57 -7.76 -9.63 -4.84
N GLU A 58 -8.72 -8.99 -4.18
CA GLU A 58 -8.65 -8.70 -2.75
C GLU A 58 -8.58 -9.97 -1.92
N ARG A 59 -9.43 -10.97 -2.22
CA ARG A 59 -9.44 -12.24 -1.52
C ARG A 59 -8.10 -12.97 -1.67
N GLN A 60 -7.58 -13.07 -2.89
CA GLN A 60 -6.28 -13.69 -3.15
C GLN A 60 -5.15 -12.95 -2.42
N PHE A 61 -5.17 -11.63 -2.41
CA PHE A 61 -4.18 -10.83 -1.68
C PHE A 61 -4.21 -11.11 -0.18
N LEU A 62 -5.39 -11.17 0.42
CA LEU A 62 -5.55 -11.46 1.84
C LEU A 62 -5.09 -12.88 2.19
N GLU A 63 -5.44 -13.87 1.36
CA GLU A 63 -4.99 -15.25 1.53
C GLU A 63 -3.46 -15.37 1.45
N LEU A 64 -2.84 -14.74 0.45
CA LEU A 64 -1.38 -14.73 0.28
C LEU A 64 -0.66 -14.00 1.43
N LEU A 65 -1.29 -12.98 2.01
CA LEU A 65 -0.76 -12.28 3.19
C LEU A 65 -1.11 -13.00 4.51
N GLN A 66 -1.81 -14.13 4.45
CA GLN A 66 -2.33 -14.86 5.59
C GLN A 66 -3.13 -13.96 6.55
N PHE A 67 -3.88 -13.02 5.98
CA PHE A 67 -4.64 -11.96 6.68
C PHE A 67 -3.79 -11.07 7.60
N ASN A 68 -2.47 -11.19 7.56
CA ASN A 68 -1.59 -10.29 8.28
C ASN A 68 -1.44 -9.01 7.47
N ILE A 69 -2.27 -8.03 7.77
CA ILE A 69 -2.30 -6.71 7.11
C ILE A 69 -1.71 -5.60 7.97
N ASN A 70 -1.28 -5.94 9.19
CA ASN A 70 -0.69 -4.99 10.11
C ASN A 70 0.64 -4.46 9.57
N VAL A 71 0.81 -3.15 9.63
CA VAL A 71 2.05 -2.44 9.31
C VAL A 71 2.41 -1.64 10.54
N SER A 72 3.52 -2.01 11.20
CA SER A 72 3.99 -1.24 12.36
C SER A 72 4.48 0.13 11.93
N ALA A 73 4.42 1.10 12.85
CA ALA A 73 4.96 2.44 12.63
C ALA A 73 6.44 2.42 12.20
N SER A 74 7.24 1.51 12.76
CA SER A 74 8.65 1.31 12.38
C SER A 74 8.83 0.86 10.93
N VAL A 75 7.99 -0.04 10.43
CA VAL A 75 8.04 -0.52 9.04
C VAL A 75 7.60 0.61 8.11
N TYR A 76 6.53 1.31 8.44
CA TYR A 76 6.09 2.49 7.69
C TYR A 76 7.19 3.56 7.60
N ALA A 77 7.79 3.92 8.74
CA ALA A 77 8.84 4.93 8.81
C ALA A 77 10.05 4.57 7.95
N LYS A 78 10.48 3.30 7.99
CA LYS A 78 11.55 2.78 7.13
C LYS A 78 11.25 3.05 5.65
N TYR A 79 10.10 2.58 5.15
CA TYR A 79 9.74 2.79 3.74
C TYR A 79 9.56 4.27 3.37
N TYR A 80 9.05 5.09 4.30
CA TYR A 80 8.93 6.54 4.07
C TYR A 80 10.30 7.18 3.84
N PHE A 81 11.28 6.89 4.70
CA PHE A 81 12.63 7.44 4.57
C PHE A 81 13.35 6.89 3.33
N ASP A 82 13.24 5.58 3.06
CA ASP A 82 13.83 4.96 1.86
C ASP A 82 13.29 5.60 0.58
N LEU A 83 11.97 5.82 0.49
CA LEU A 83 11.33 6.47 -0.66
C LEU A 83 11.71 7.95 -0.79
N ARG A 84 11.92 8.64 0.33
CA ARG A 84 12.38 10.03 0.37
C ARG A 84 13.79 10.15 -0.19
N GLU A 85 14.71 9.32 0.30
CA GLU A 85 16.10 9.28 -0.17
C GLU A 85 16.18 8.95 -1.67
N LEU A 86 15.36 8.01 -2.13
CA LEU A 86 15.23 7.71 -3.56
C LEU A 86 14.73 8.94 -4.35
N ALA A 87 13.69 9.62 -3.88
CA ALA A 87 13.18 10.80 -4.57
C ALA A 87 14.21 11.93 -4.66
N ASP A 88 14.96 12.17 -3.57
CA ASP A 88 16.06 13.14 -3.53
C ASP A 88 17.18 12.75 -4.52
N THR A 89 17.50 11.46 -4.62
CA THR A 89 18.51 10.92 -5.55
C THR A 89 18.12 11.10 -7.02
N TYR A 90 16.83 10.94 -7.35
CA TYR A 90 16.32 11.07 -8.72
C TYR A 90 15.77 12.47 -9.05
N GLU A 91 16.05 13.46 -8.20
CA GLU A 91 15.56 14.85 -8.33
C GLU A 91 14.04 14.94 -8.55
N HIS A 92 13.30 14.00 -7.97
CA HIS A 92 11.84 13.99 -8.03
C HIS A 92 11.26 14.75 -6.86
N ALA A 93 10.35 15.68 -7.14
CA ALA A 93 9.63 16.39 -6.09
C ALA A 93 8.79 15.40 -5.27
N PHE A 94 9.21 15.13 -4.04
CA PHE A 94 8.40 14.35 -3.12
C PHE A 94 7.26 15.25 -2.58
N PRO A 95 5.99 14.91 -2.81
CA PRO A 95 4.86 15.81 -2.57
C PRO A 95 4.56 16.06 -1.08
N LEU A 96 5.20 15.33 -0.17
CA LEU A 96 5.00 15.49 1.26
C LEU A 96 6.10 16.37 1.86
N GLU A 97 5.72 17.32 2.72
CA GLU A 97 6.67 18.05 3.56
C GLU A 97 7.41 17.07 4.48
N SER A 98 8.69 17.31 4.77
CA SER A 98 9.48 16.45 5.64
C SER A 98 8.81 16.29 7.00
N LEU A 99 8.70 15.06 7.51
CA LEU A 99 8.35 14.84 8.92
C LEU A 99 9.41 15.51 9.79
N SER A 100 9.07 16.65 10.41
CA SER A 100 9.91 17.22 11.46
C SER A 100 9.88 16.30 12.69
N THR A 101 10.95 16.31 13.48
CA THR A 101 11.05 15.52 14.72
C THR A 101 9.85 15.74 15.65
N GLU A 102 9.29 16.95 15.66
CA GLU A 102 8.07 17.29 16.41
C GLU A 102 6.80 16.63 15.85
N ARG A 103 6.68 16.45 14.53
CA ARG A 103 5.53 15.78 13.89
C ARG A 103 5.60 14.27 14.10
N ALA A 104 6.79 13.68 14.05
CA ALA A 104 7.00 12.27 14.35
C ALA A 104 6.56 11.95 15.79
N LEU A 105 6.97 12.77 16.76
CA LEU A 105 6.59 12.60 18.16
C LEU A 105 5.08 12.75 18.40
N LYS A 106 4.43 13.70 17.70
CA LYS A 106 2.98 13.86 17.76
C LYS A 106 2.22 12.67 17.20
N LEU A 107 2.73 12.04 16.14
CA LEU A 107 2.10 10.86 15.55
C LEU A 107 2.23 9.63 16.47
N GLU A 108 3.33 9.47 17.19
CA GLU A 108 3.45 8.39 18.19
C GLU A 108 2.43 8.52 19.34
N ILE A 109 2.07 9.74 19.74
CA ILE A 109 1.11 9.98 20.84
C ILE A 109 -0.35 9.74 20.39
N VAL A 110 -0.65 9.87 19.09
CA VAL A 110 -2.02 9.70 18.57
C VAL A 110 -2.37 8.24 18.30
N PHE A 111 -1.37 7.36 18.17
CA PHE A 111 -1.54 5.93 17.89
C PHE A 111 -1.23 5.01 19.09
N ILE A 112 -1.13 5.57 20.32
CA ILE A 112 -1.16 4.84 21.61
C ILE A 112 -2.51 5.10 22.28
#